data_AF-A0A3D4FW42-F1
#
_entry.id   AF-A0A3D4FW42-F1
#
_cell.length_a   1.000
_cell.length_b   1.000
_cell.length_c   1.000
_cell.angle_alpha   90.00
_cell.angle_beta   90.00
_cell.angle_gamma   90.00
#
_symmetry.space_group_name_H-M   'P 1'
#
loop_
_entity.id
_entity.type
_entity.pdbx_description
1 polymer ?
#
loop_
_entity_poly.entity_id
_entity_poly.type
_entity_poly.pdbx_seq_one_letter_code
_entity_poly.pdbx_strand_id
1 'polypeptide(L)'
;MLVVASLVACEVPAPEPSQAPQDDLQPTATVEDLMRSLVDPAADAIWDAVVITSTAAGLDERRPETDDDWNALERSAVVLAESGNLLQIDDRPIAAAGSVSELPGVDLEPSDIAARVAAEPRAWARSARELRDAGGVTLEAVRARDVDALLASGDRLYVACENCHSRFWYPDDATPSVGSVESASPSR
;
A
#
# COMPACT_ATOMS: atom_id res chain seq x y z
N MET A 1 -39.41 -43.14 -48.68
CA MET A 1 -38.67 -43.54 -47.47
C MET A 1 -37.30 -42.91 -47.53
N LEU A 2 -37.07 -41.81 -46.80
CA LEU A 2 -35.75 -41.22 -46.61
C LEU A 2 -35.24 -41.71 -45.24
N VAL A 3 -34.08 -42.37 -45.20
CA VAL A 3 -33.42 -42.79 -43.96
C VAL A 3 -32.41 -41.69 -43.60
N VAL A 4 -32.63 -41.02 -42.47
CA VAL A 4 -31.70 -40.04 -41.90
C VAL A 4 -30.73 -40.80 -40.99
N ALA A 5 -29.44 -40.79 -41.32
CA ALA A 5 -28.38 -41.34 -40.49
C ALA A 5 -27.86 -40.25 -39.54
N SER A 6 -28.10 -40.42 -38.23
CA SER A 6 -27.57 -39.55 -37.19
C SER A 6 -26.14 -39.96 -36.84
N LEU A 7 -25.18 -39.07 -37.08
CA LEU A 7 -23.81 -39.19 -36.59
C LEU A 7 -23.77 -38.75 -35.12
N VAL A 8 -23.47 -39.68 -34.22
CA VAL A 8 -23.18 -39.39 -32.81
C VAL A 8 -21.71 -38.96 -32.74
N ALA A 9 -21.47 -37.66 -32.57
CA ALA A 9 -20.16 -37.14 -32.20
C ALA A 9 -19.97 -37.33 -30.68
N CYS A 10 -18.89 -38.00 -30.29
CA CYS A 10 -18.45 -38.03 -28.89
C CYS A 10 -17.84 -36.67 -28.54
N GLU A 11 -18.59 -35.83 -27.85
CA GLU A 11 -18.05 -34.62 -27.23
C GLU A 11 -17.17 -35.05 -26.05
N VAL A 12 -15.86 -34.86 -26.14
CA VAL A 12 -14.96 -35.00 -24.99
C VAL A 12 -15.16 -33.75 -24.12
N PRO A 13 -15.63 -33.86 -22.87
CA PRO A 13 -15.78 -32.71 -22.00
C PRO A 13 -14.42 -32.04 -21.82
N ALA A 14 -14.40 -30.71 -21.98
CA ALA A 14 -13.21 -29.92 -21.73
C ALA A 14 -12.75 -30.17 -20.27
N PRO A 15 -11.44 -30.33 -20.03
CA PRO A 15 -10.93 -30.45 -18.67
C PRO A 15 -11.31 -29.19 -17.89
N GLU A 16 -11.96 -29.38 -16.74
CA GLU A 16 -12.23 -28.28 -15.80
C GLU A 16 -10.90 -27.61 -15.43
N PRO A 17 -10.85 -26.27 -15.31
CA PRO A 17 -9.65 -25.59 -14.86
C PRO A 17 -9.27 -26.13 -13.47
N SER A 18 -8.15 -26.86 -13.43
CA SER A 18 -7.54 -27.33 -12.19
C SER A 18 -7.21 -26.12 -11.33
N GLN A 19 -8.01 -25.89 -10.28
CA GLN A 19 -7.61 -24.97 -9.21
C GLN A 19 -6.33 -25.54 -8.59
N ALA A 20 -5.21 -24.85 -8.76
CA ALA A 20 -3.98 -25.19 -8.05
C ALA A 20 -4.29 -25.21 -6.54
N PRO A 21 -3.67 -26.10 -5.75
CA PRO A 21 -3.75 -26.01 -4.30
C PRO A 21 -3.34 -24.59 -3.92
N GLN A 22 -4.27 -23.81 -3.37
CA GLN A 22 -3.93 -22.55 -2.73
C GLN A 22 -3.15 -22.97 -1.49
N ASP A 23 -1.82 -22.77 -1.49
CA ASP A 23 -1.07 -22.88 -0.24
C ASP A 23 -1.77 -21.99 0.80
N ASP A 24 -2.10 -22.58 1.93
CA ASP A 24 -2.82 -21.92 3.01
C ASP A 24 -1.89 -20.87 3.65
N LEU A 25 -1.91 -19.65 3.10
CA LEU A 25 -1.13 -18.52 3.61
C LEU A 25 -1.68 -18.13 4.98
N GLN A 26 -0.86 -18.27 6.02
CA GLN A 26 -1.25 -18.01 7.40
C GLN A 26 -0.69 -16.65 7.88
N PRO A 27 -1.55 -15.63 8.11
CA PRO A 27 -1.08 -14.35 8.63
C PRO A 27 -0.65 -14.51 10.10
N THR A 28 0.58 -14.10 10.43
CA THR A 28 1.08 -14.06 11.82
C THR A 28 0.86 -12.69 12.49
N ALA A 29 0.93 -11.63 11.70
CA ALA A 29 0.80 -10.23 12.15
C ALA A 29 -0.55 -9.64 11.72
N THR A 30 -0.99 -8.59 12.38
CA THR A 30 -2.21 -7.85 12.00
C THR A 30 -1.93 -6.86 10.87
N VAL A 31 -2.96 -6.23 10.30
CA VAL A 31 -2.77 -5.10 9.36
C VAL A 31 -2.07 -3.95 10.06
N GLU A 32 -2.49 -3.59 11.28
CA GLU A 32 -1.86 -2.55 12.09
C GLU A 32 -0.36 -2.83 12.31
N ASP A 33 0.01 -4.08 12.62
CA ASP A 33 1.42 -4.46 12.77
C ASP A 33 2.23 -4.25 11.48
N LEU A 34 1.65 -4.59 10.32
CA LEU A 34 2.31 -4.38 9.02
C LEU A 34 2.46 -2.89 8.72
N MET A 35 1.43 -2.09 8.98
CA MET A 35 1.48 -0.65 8.76
C MET A 35 2.59 -0.04 9.62
N ARG A 36 2.52 -0.25 10.94
CA ARG A 36 3.45 0.35 11.90
C ARG A 36 4.90 -0.13 11.74
N SER A 37 5.10 -1.42 11.43
CA SER A 37 6.44 -2.03 11.47
C SER A 37 7.14 -2.05 10.12
N LEU A 38 6.39 -2.01 9.03
CA LEU A 38 6.92 -2.17 7.68
C LEU A 38 6.58 -0.99 6.78
N VAL A 39 5.29 -0.66 6.64
CA VAL A 39 4.84 0.33 5.65
C VAL A 39 5.22 1.74 6.05
N ASP A 40 4.86 2.18 7.25
CA ASP A 40 5.08 3.54 7.73
C ASP A 40 6.58 3.92 7.74
N PRO A 41 7.49 3.16 8.40
CA PRO A 41 8.91 3.51 8.39
C PRO A 41 9.55 3.42 7.00
N ALA A 42 9.03 2.58 6.13
CA ALA A 42 9.51 2.52 4.75
C ALA A 42 9.04 3.72 3.93
N ALA A 43 7.81 4.17 4.11
CA ALA A 43 7.27 5.36 3.45
C ALA A 43 7.99 6.63 3.93
N ASP A 44 8.19 6.78 5.25
CA ASP A 44 8.95 7.88 5.85
C ASP A 44 10.36 7.98 5.26
N ALA A 45 11.06 6.84 5.13
CA ALA A 45 12.38 6.81 4.52
C ALA A 45 12.39 7.32 3.07
N ILE A 46 11.31 7.09 2.30
CA ILE A 46 11.19 7.57 0.92
C ILE A 46 10.86 9.06 0.88
N TRP A 47 9.92 9.53 1.71
CA TRP A 47 9.55 10.94 1.77
C TRP A 47 10.67 11.83 2.32
N ASP A 48 11.43 11.34 3.28
CA ASP A 48 12.57 12.05 3.86
C ASP A 48 13.84 11.98 3.01
N ALA A 49 13.85 11.16 1.96
CA ALA A 49 15.01 10.94 1.11
C ALA A 49 15.47 12.22 0.41
N VAL A 50 14.54 13.08 0.01
CA VAL A 50 14.84 14.32 -0.71
C VAL A 50 14.04 15.48 -0.11
N VAL A 51 14.75 16.44 0.50
CA VAL A 51 14.14 17.57 1.21
C VAL A 51 14.76 18.87 0.72
N ILE A 52 13.91 19.79 0.26
CA ILE A 52 14.31 21.15 -0.15
C ILE A 52 13.76 22.13 0.88
N THR A 53 14.63 22.78 1.64
CA THR A 53 14.27 23.75 2.67
C THR A 53 14.65 25.16 2.25
N SER A 54 13.71 26.11 2.38
CA SER A 54 14.02 27.52 2.22
C SER A 54 14.65 28.07 3.50
N THR A 55 15.88 28.58 3.41
CA THR A 55 16.60 29.19 4.53
C THR A 55 16.89 30.67 4.25
N ALA A 56 17.33 31.41 5.28
CA ALA A 56 17.78 32.80 5.10
C ALA A 56 19.00 32.92 4.16
N ALA A 57 19.77 31.85 3.96
CA ALA A 57 20.94 31.81 3.09
C ALA A 57 20.63 31.35 1.66
N GLY A 58 19.40 30.92 1.37
CA GLY A 58 19.00 30.32 0.10
C GLY A 58 18.31 28.96 0.29
N LEU A 59 18.21 28.18 -0.78
CA LEU A 59 17.68 26.80 -0.71
C LEU A 59 18.75 25.84 -0.21
N ASP A 60 18.39 25.00 0.75
CA ASP A 60 19.18 23.85 1.20
C ASP A 60 18.51 22.57 0.70
N GLU A 61 19.23 21.78 -0.10
CA GLU A 61 18.74 20.53 -0.69
C GLU A 61 19.51 19.35 -0.07
N ARG A 62 18.77 18.44 0.57
CA ARG A 62 19.29 17.15 1.05
C ARG A 62 18.78 16.06 0.14
N ARG A 63 19.66 15.16 -0.30
CA ARG A 63 19.34 14.00 -1.12
C ARG A 63 20.32 12.84 -0.89
N PRO A 64 20.03 11.63 -1.37
CA PRO A 64 20.93 10.48 -1.23
C PRO A 64 22.19 10.67 -2.08
N GLU A 65 23.37 10.44 -1.49
CA GLU A 65 24.65 10.66 -2.18
C GLU A 65 25.52 9.39 -2.19
N THR A 66 25.46 8.61 -1.12
CA THR A 66 26.32 7.45 -0.91
C THR A 66 25.64 6.16 -1.32
N ASP A 67 26.44 5.12 -1.59
CA ASP A 67 25.92 3.78 -1.83
C ASP A 67 25.06 3.29 -0.65
N ASP A 68 25.43 3.64 0.57
CA ASP A 68 24.69 3.25 1.76
C ASP A 68 23.30 3.92 1.85
N ASP A 69 23.19 5.19 1.44
CA ASP A 69 21.91 5.88 1.36
C ASP A 69 20.98 5.18 0.36
N TRP A 70 21.48 4.95 -0.86
CA TRP A 70 20.69 4.28 -1.91
C TRP A 70 20.32 2.84 -1.53
N ASN A 71 21.23 2.10 -0.90
CA ASN A 71 20.96 0.76 -0.40
C ASN A 71 19.90 0.75 0.72
N ALA A 72 19.86 1.78 1.56
CA ALA A 72 18.83 1.93 2.59
C ALA A 72 17.46 2.18 1.96
N LEU A 73 17.37 3.07 0.98
CA LEU A 73 16.14 3.33 0.24
C LEU A 73 15.68 2.10 -0.55
N GLU A 74 16.59 1.30 -1.09
CA GLU A 74 16.21 0.10 -1.84
C GLU A 74 15.51 -0.90 -0.93
N ARG A 75 16.00 -1.06 0.30
CA ARG A 75 15.34 -1.91 1.31
C ARG A 75 13.94 -1.41 1.63
N SER A 76 13.76 -0.09 1.84
CA SER A 76 12.44 0.49 2.10
C SER A 76 11.48 0.30 0.93
N ALA A 77 11.94 0.53 -0.30
CA ALA A 77 11.13 0.35 -1.49
C ALA A 77 10.69 -1.12 -1.70
N VAL A 78 11.58 -2.08 -1.45
CA VAL A 78 11.23 -3.52 -1.44
C VAL A 78 10.17 -3.82 -0.38
N VAL A 79 10.32 -3.26 0.83
CA VAL A 79 9.33 -3.45 1.90
C VAL A 79 7.97 -2.92 1.49
N LEU A 80 7.87 -1.72 0.90
CA LEU A 80 6.60 -1.17 0.40
C LEU A 80 5.97 -2.06 -0.68
N ALA A 81 6.76 -2.48 -1.67
CA ALA A 81 6.29 -3.34 -2.75
C ALA A 81 5.71 -4.66 -2.21
N GLU A 82 6.46 -5.34 -1.34
CA GLU A 82 6.03 -6.64 -0.82
C GLU A 82 4.95 -6.54 0.25
N SER A 83 4.86 -5.43 0.98
CA SER A 83 3.78 -5.21 1.96
C SER A 83 2.41 -5.15 1.29
N GLY A 84 2.31 -4.61 0.07
CA GLY A 84 1.09 -4.69 -0.73
C GLY A 84 0.65 -6.12 -1.07
N ASN A 85 1.58 -7.08 -1.13
CA ASN A 85 1.24 -8.51 -1.23
C ASN A 85 0.78 -9.07 0.11
N LEU A 86 1.47 -8.73 1.22
CA LEU A 86 1.13 -9.21 2.56
C LEU A 86 -0.28 -8.77 3.01
N LEU A 87 -0.72 -7.58 2.62
CA LEU A 87 -2.05 -7.04 2.89
C LEU A 87 -3.18 -7.77 2.15
N GLN A 88 -2.86 -8.51 1.09
CA GLN A 88 -3.85 -9.30 0.33
C GLN A 88 -4.07 -10.71 0.89
N ILE A 89 -3.34 -11.10 1.94
CA ILE A 89 -3.54 -12.40 2.60
C ILE A 89 -4.90 -12.39 3.29
N ASP A 90 -5.75 -13.34 2.93
CA ASP A 90 -7.09 -13.51 3.49
C ASP A 90 -7.04 -13.78 5.00
N ASP A 91 -8.16 -13.51 5.68
CA ASP A 91 -8.34 -13.71 7.13
C ASP A 91 -7.32 -13.01 8.05
N ARG A 92 -6.51 -12.07 7.52
CA ARG A 92 -5.62 -11.23 8.33
C ARG A 92 -6.45 -10.29 9.24
N PRO A 93 -6.28 -10.34 10.56
CA PRO A 93 -6.97 -9.41 11.46
C PRO A 93 -6.51 -7.97 11.23
N ILE A 94 -7.42 -7.01 11.35
CA ILE A 94 -7.09 -5.58 11.24
C ILE A 94 -6.15 -5.14 12.37
N ALA A 95 -6.48 -5.49 13.61
CA ALA A 95 -5.72 -5.16 14.81
C ALA A 95 -5.76 -6.33 15.81
N ALA A 96 -4.97 -6.23 16.89
CA ALA A 96 -4.99 -7.22 17.94
C ALA A 96 -6.35 -7.28 18.66
N ALA A 97 -6.68 -8.44 19.24
CA ALA A 97 -7.95 -8.63 19.92
C ALA A 97 -8.10 -7.65 21.11
N GLY A 98 -9.16 -6.84 21.10
CA GLY A 98 -9.42 -5.84 22.13
C GLY A 98 -8.66 -4.52 21.96
N SER A 99 -7.94 -4.34 20.85
CA SER A 99 -7.37 -3.04 20.49
C SER A 99 -8.46 -2.01 20.20
N VAL A 100 -8.09 -0.75 20.36
CA VAL A 100 -8.86 0.43 19.98
C VAL A 100 -8.07 1.23 18.95
N SER A 101 -8.75 2.13 18.26
CA SER A 101 -8.10 3.08 17.34
C SER A 101 -6.95 3.84 18.03
N GLU A 102 -5.84 4.03 17.30
CA GLU A 102 -4.73 4.88 17.78
C GLU A 102 -5.15 6.35 17.90
N LEU A 103 -6.08 6.79 17.07
CA LEU A 103 -6.64 8.13 17.04
C LEU A 103 -8.17 8.09 17.17
N PRO A 104 -8.72 7.80 18.37
CA PRO A 104 -10.16 7.68 18.57
C PRO A 104 -10.90 8.96 18.17
N GLY A 105 -11.92 8.81 17.31
CA GLY A 105 -12.73 9.92 16.79
C GLY A 105 -12.14 10.61 15.55
N VAL A 106 -10.92 10.24 15.15
CA VAL A 106 -10.34 10.60 13.84
C VAL A 106 -10.36 9.40 12.93
N ASP A 107 -9.87 8.26 13.40
CA ASP A 107 -9.92 6.98 12.70
C ASP A 107 -11.05 6.11 13.26
N LEU A 108 -11.57 5.22 12.42
CA LEU A 108 -12.55 4.22 12.81
C LEU A 108 -11.98 3.22 13.81
N GLU A 109 -12.86 2.61 14.61
CA GLU A 109 -12.44 1.52 15.49
C GLU A 109 -12.11 0.24 14.67
N PRO A 110 -11.19 -0.61 15.13
CA PRO A 110 -10.76 -1.78 14.36
C PRO A 110 -11.89 -2.73 13.93
N SER A 111 -12.96 -2.84 14.73
CA SER A 111 -14.14 -3.65 14.38
C SER A 111 -14.91 -3.07 13.20
N ASP A 112 -14.99 -1.74 13.09
CA ASP A 112 -15.68 -1.05 11.99
C ASP A 112 -14.86 -1.14 10.71
N ILE A 113 -13.53 -0.99 10.81
CA ILE A 113 -12.59 -1.21 9.70
C ILE A 113 -12.72 -2.65 9.20
N ALA A 114 -12.72 -3.65 10.09
CA ALA A 114 -12.86 -5.05 9.72
C ALA A 114 -14.18 -5.32 8.99
N ALA A 115 -15.27 -4.72 9.45
CA ALA A 115 -16.57 -4.81 8.78
C ALA A 115 -16.54 -4.19 7.37
N ARG A 116 -15.88 -3.04 7.19
CA ARG A 116 -15.71 -2.40 5.87
C ARG A 116 -14.87 -3.25 4.91
N VAL A 117 -13.74 -3.78 5.37
CA VAL A 117 -12.88 -4.66 4.57
C VAL A 117 -13.65 -5.91 4.14
N ALA A 118 -14.40 -6.53 5.05
CA ALA A 118 -15.24 -7.69 4.75
C ALA A 118 -16.37 -7.37 3.75
N ALA A 119 -16.93 -6.16 3.79
CA ALA A 119 -17.95 -5.72 2.85
C ALA A 119 -17.38 -5.42 1.45
N GLU A 120 -16.10 -5.03 1.36
CA GLU A 120 -15.49 -4.54 0.12
C GLU A 120 -14.14 -5.22 -0.25
N PRO A 121 -14.05 -6.56 -0.27
CA PRO A 121 -12.78 -7.29 -0.43
C PRO A 121 -12.08 -6.98 -1.77
N ARG A 122 -12.85 -6.71 -2.83
CA ARG A 122 -12.29 -6.32 -4.14
C ARG A 122 -11.65 -4.94 -4.13
N ALA A 123 -12.21 -4.01 -3.36
CA ALA A 123 -11.66 -2.67 -3.21
C ALA A 123 -10.40 -2.71 -2.33
N TRP A 124 -10.44 -3.47 -1.23
CA TRP A 124 -9.27 -3.74 -0.38
C TRP A 124 -8.10 -4.28 -1.21
N ALA A 125 -8.34 -5.37 -1.95
CA ALA A 125 -7.32 -5.97 -2.79
C ALA A 125 -6.81 -5.00 -3.87
N ARG A 126 -7.65 -4.08 -4.37
CA ARG A 126 -7.21 -3.06 -5.32
C ARG A 126 -6.26 -2.06 -4.67
N SER A 127 -6.62 -1.49 -3.52
CA SER A 127 -5.78 -0.54 -2.78
C SER A 127 -4.44 -1.18 -2.38
N ALA A 128 -4.44 -2.43 -1.93
CA ALA A 128 -3.21 -3.15 -1.61
C ALA A 128 -2.30 -3.36 -2.85
N ARG A 129 -2.89 -3.59 -4.03
CA ARG A 129 -2.14 -3.63 -5.30
C ARG A 129 -1.59 -2.25 -5.68
N GLU A 130 -2.34 -1.19 -5.45
CA GLU A 130 -1.87 0.19 -5.70
C GLU A 130 -0.64 0.52 -4.85
N LEU A 131 -0.61 0.11 -3.57
CA LEU A 131 0.58 0.23 -2.71
C LEU A 131 1.77 -0.55 -3.26
N ARG A 132 1.57 -1.83 -3.63
CA ARG A 132 2.65 -2.63 -4.25
C ARG A 132 3.21 -1.92 -5.49
N ASP A 133 2.32 -1.48 -6.38
CA ASP A 133 2.71 -0.90 -7.65
C ASP A 133 3.43 0.44 -7.43
N ALA A 134 3.03 1.24 -6.43
CA ALA A 134 3.76 2.44 -6.02
C ALA A 134 5.15 2.10 -5.47
N GLY A 135 5.27 1.10 -4.59
CA GLY A 135 6.55 0.61 -4.09
C GLY A 135 7.47 0.10 -5.21
N GLY A 136 6.90 -0.55 -6.23
CA GLY A 136 7.63 -0.96 -7.44
C GLY A 136 8.21 0.22 -8.22
N VAL A 137 7.42 1.28 -8.43
CA VAL A 137 7.90 2.53 -9.08
C VAL A 137 9.02 3.16 -8.25
N THR A 138 8.87 3.23 -6.94
CA THR A 138 9.93 3.73 -6.05
C THR A 138 11.20 2.88 -6.14
N LEU A 139 11.06 1.55 -6.17
CA LEU A 139 12.19 0.62 -6.28
C LEU A 139 12.96 0.82 -7.60
N GLU A 140 12.26 1.04 -8.71
CA GLU A 140 12.88 1.37 -10.00
C GLU A 140 13.67 2.68 -9.93
N ALA A 141 13.08 3.75 -9.37
CA ALA A 141 13.75 5.04 -9.21
C ALA A 141 15.01 4.94 -8.34
N VAL A 142 14.92 4.22 -7.21
CA VAL A 142 16.04 4.01 -6.29
C VAL A 142 17.17 3.23 -6.95
N ARG A 143 16.87 2.15 -7.67
CA ARG A 143 17.88 1.35 -8.39
C ARG A 143 18.55 2.13 -9.51
N ALA A 144 17.81 3.01 -10.17
CA ALA A 144 18.35 3.92 -11.18
C ALA A 144 19.15 5.08 -10.55
N ARG A 145 19.07 5.27 -9.23
CA ARG A 145 19.58 6.43 -8.51
C ARG A 145 19.09 7.76 -9.09
N ASP A 146 17.83 7.76 -9.49
CA ASP A 146 17.17 8.91 -10.12
C ASP A 146 16.43 9.71 -9.04
N VAL A 147 17.01 10.84 -8.65
CA VAL A 147 16.49 11.72 -7.58
C VAL A 147 15.15 12.35 -7.97
N ASP A 148 14.98 12.74 -9.24
CA ASP A 148 13.75 13.36 -9.72
C ASP A 148 12.61 12.33 -9.77
N ALA A 149 12.92 11.11 -10.24
CA ALA A 149 11.95 10.01 -10.22
C ALA A 149 11.61 9.57 -8.79
N LEU A 150 12.59 9.58 -7.87
CA LEU A 150 12.38 9.28 -6.46
C LEU A 150 11.42 10.29 -5.82
N LEU A 151 11.66 11.60 -6.03
CA LEU A 151 10.77 12.68 -5.61
C LEU A 151 9.34 12.47 -6.14
N ALA A 152 9.19 12.24 -7.44
CA ALA A 152 7.88 12.02 -8.06
C ALA A 152 7.19 10.74 -7.56
N SER A 153 7.96 9.72 -7.17
CA SER A 153 7.41 8.48 -6.60
C SER A 153 6.75 8.72 -5.23
N GLY A 154 7.22 9.71 -4.46
CA GLY A 154 6.63 10.10 -3.17
C GLY A 154 5.17 10.53 -3.28
N ASP A 155 4.82 11.32 -4.31
CA ASP A 155 3.44 11.74 -4.58
C ASP A 155 2.55 10.54 -4.96
N ARG A 156 3.08 9.61 -5.76
CA ARG A 156 2.36 8.39 -6.14
C ARG A 156 2.11 7.50 -4.93
N LEU A 157 3.08 7.38 -4.04
CA LEU A 157 2.96 6.65 -2.80
C LEU A 157 1.89 7.28 -1.90
N TYR A 158 1.91 8.61 -1.74
CA TYR A 158 0.89 9.35 -0.99
C TYR A 158 -0.53 9.06 -1.51
N VAL A 159 -0.74 9.13 -2.82
CA VAL A 159 -2.05 8.82 -3.43
C VAL A 159 -2.48 7.38 -3.14
N ALA A 160 -1.56 6.41 -3.18
CA ALA A 160 -1.87 5.02 -2.85
C ALA A 160 -2.30 4.86 -1.38
N CYS A 161 -1.62 5.55 -0.45
CA CYS A 161 -1.97 5.57 0.96
C CYS A 161 -3.38 6.17 1.17
N GLU A 162 -3.62 7.36 0.62
CA GLU A 162 -4.91 8.06 0.77
C GLU A 162 -6.07 7.29 0.14
N ASN A 163 -5.88 6.66 -1.03
CA ASN A 163 -6.91 5.83 -1.67
C ASN A 163 -7.35 4.66 -0.79
N CYS A 164 -6.45 4.13 0.04
CA CYS A 164 -6.77 3.07 0.99
C CYS A 164 -7.41 3.67 2.26
N HIS A 165 -6.74 4.64 2.89
CA HIS A 165 -7.12 5.15 4.20
C HIS A 165 -8.46 5.89 4.18
N SER A 166 -8.70 6.72 3.16
CA SER A 166 -10.00 7.40 3.00
C SER A 166 -11.18 6.46 2.81
N ARG A 167 -10.95 5.22 2.34
CA ARG A 167 -11.99 4.22 2.15
C ARG A 167 -12.22 3.39 3.40
N PHE A 168 -11.14 2.95 4.04
CA PHE A 168 -11.20 1.91 5.07
C PHE A 168 -10.95 2.41 6.49
N TRP A 169 -10.21 3.51 6.66
CA TRP A 169 -9.70 3.96 7.96
C TRP A 169 -10.44 5.20 8.49
N TYR A 170 -10.77 6.13 7.60
CA TYR A 170 -11.42 7.40 8.00
C TYR A 170 -12.95 7.29 8.01
N PRO A 171 -13.64 8.02 8.91
CA PRO A 171 -15.07 8.26 8.84
C PRO A 171 -15.46 8.93 7.51
N ASP A 172 -16.68 8.69 7.04
CA ASP A 172 -17.14 9.18 5.72
C ASP A 172 -17.23 10.71 5.64
N ASP A 173 -17.37 11.36 6.80
CA ASP A 173 -17.45 12.79 7.03
C ASP A 173 -16.10 13.42 7.44
N ALA A 174 -15.01 12.64 7.40
CA ALA A 174 -13.67 13.19 7.59
C ALA A 174 -13.35 14.21 6.48
N THR A 175 -13.13 15.46 6.87
CA THR A 175 -12.55 16.48 5.97
C THR A 175 -11.13 16.07 5.59
N PRO A 176 -10.75 16.04 4.29
CA PRO A 176 -9.39 15.74 3.88
C PRO A 176 -8.41 16.70 4.57
N SER A 177 -7.51 16.17 5.39
CA SER A 177 -6.43 16.97 5.97
C SER A 177 -5.39 17.25 4.89
N VAL A 178 -5.59 18.32 4.12
CA VAL A 178 -4.50 18.91 3.36
C VAL A 178 -3.51 19.43 4.41
N GLY A 179 -2.35 18.79 4.52
CA GLY A 179 -1.33 19.08 5.53
C GLY A 179 -1.14 20.59 5.68
N SER A 180 -1.55 21.13 6.83
CA SER A 180 -1.21 22.50 7.20
C SER A 180 0.30 22.53 7.37
N VAL A 181 1.00 23.16 6.43
CA VAL A 181 2.37 23.61 6.62
C VAL A 181 2.34 24.52 7.84
N GLU A 182 2.74 23.98 9.00
CA GLU A 182 2.89 24.76 10.21
C GLU A 182 4.05 25.72 9.99
N SER A 183 3.72 26.92 9.52
CA SER A 183 4.66 28.02 9.44
C SER A 183 5.08 28.36 10.86
N ALA A 184 6.26 27.87 11.25
CA ALA A 184 6.91 28.18 12.51
C ALA A 184 6.93 29.71 12.72
N SER A 185 6.20 30.16 13.74
CA SER A 185 6.17 31.56 14.16
C SER A 185 7.48 31.88 14.90
N PRO A 186 8.18 32.98 14.60
CA PRO A 186 9.43 33.30 15.28
C PRO A 186 9.13 33.73 16.71
N SER A 187 9.71 33.00 17.67
CA SER A 187 9.73 33.43 19.07
C SER A 187 10.55 34.71 19.21
N ARG A 188 10.01 35.67 19.97
CA ARG A 188 10.67 36.93 20.34
C ARG A 188 11.78 36.71 21.35
#